data_AF-A0A3L6F4J8-F1
#
_entry.id   AF-A0A3L6F4J8-F1
#
_cell.length_a   1.000
_cell.length_b   1.000
_cell.length_c   1.000
_cell.angle_alpha   90.00
_cell.angle_beta   90.00
_cell.angle_gamma   90.00
#
_symmetry.space_group_name_H-M   'P 1'
#
loop_
_entity.id
_entity.type
_entity.pdbx_description
1 polymer ?
#
loop_
_entity_poly.entity_id
_entity_poly.type
_entity_poly.pdbx_seq_one_letter_code
_entity_poly.pdbx_strand_id
1 'polypeptide(L)'
;MERFLCERLLDAEHPIAERIRAFFSLAAKDPSNLLAHEAAFALGQMQDAEAIPDLVAVLKDFSLHPIVFHEVAEALGAIGMEKSIPLFC
;
A
#
# COMPACT_ATOMS: atom_id res chain seq x y z
N MET A 1 13.33 -12.46 0.64
CA MET A 1 12.66 -11.15 0.51
C MET A 1 11.74 -10.87 1.69
N GLU A 2 10.83 -11.77 2.06
CA GLU A 2 9.92 -11.56 3.21
C GLU A 2 10.63 -11.31 4.55
N ARG A 3 11.70 -12.05 4.86
CA ARG A 3 12.49 -11.82 6.08
C ARG A 3 12.97 -10.36 6.21
N PHE A 4 13.48 -9.78 5.12
CA PHE A 4 13.95 -8.41 5.09
C PHE A 4 12.80 -7.40 5.33
N LEU A 5 11.62 -7.66 4.77
CA LEU A 5 10.44 -6.82 4.98
C LEU A 5 9.95 -6.90 6.43
N CYS A 6 9.97 -8.08 7.04
CA CYS A 6 9.62 -8.25 8.45
C CYS A 6 10.62 -7.54 9.37
N GLU A 7 11.93 -7.67 9.10
CA GLU A 7 12.98 -6.95 9.84
C GLU A 7 12.75 -5.44 9.76
N ARG A 8 12.52 -4.90 8.55
CA ARG A 8 12.24 -3.47 8.33
C ARG A 8 10.95 -3.00 9.00
N LEU A 9 9.89 -3.82 9.01
CA LEU A 9 8.62 -3.48 9.69
C LEU A 9 8.80 -3.36 11.21
N LEU A 10 9.58 -4.27 11.80
CA LEU A 10 9.75 -4.40 13.24
C LEU A 10 10.84 -3.47 13.80
N ASP A 11 11.70 -2.90 12.96
CA ASP A 11 12.73 -1.96 13.38
C ASP A 11 12.14 -0.58 13.66
N ALA A 12 12.15 -0.19 14.94
CA ALA A 12 11.61 1.09 15.41
C ALA A 12 12.49 2.31 15.05
N GLU A 13 13.75 2.09 14.65
CA GLU A 13 14.66 3.15 14.24
C GLU A 13 14.38 3.64 12.81
N HIS A 14 13.65 2.84 12.01
CA HIS A 14 13.25 3.24 10.66
C HIS A 14 12.07 4.22 10.70
N PRO A 15 12.02 5.19 9.76
CA PRO A 15 10.86 6.06 9.60
C PRO A 15 9.56 5.26 9.47
N ILE A 16 8.49 5.73 10.10
CA ILE A 16 7.20 5.03 10.07
C ILE A 16 6.71 4.77 8.65
N ALA A 17 6.96 5.69 7.71
CA ALA A 17 6.59 5.52 6.29
C ALA A 17 7.25 4.29 5.67
N GLU A 18 8.56 4.09 5.89
CA GLU A 18 9.27 2.91 5.40
C GLU A 18 8.73 1.62 6.00
N ARG A 19 8.38 1.65 7.28
CA ARG A 19 7.81 0.50 7.99
C ARG A 19 6.43 0.15 7.44
N ILE A 20 5.57 1.13 7.19
CA ILE A 20 4.24 0.90 6.60
C ILE A 20 4.36 0.44 5.15
N ARG A 21 5.32 0.94 4.35
CA ARG A 21 5.60 0.38 3.02
C ARG A 21 5.98 -1.10 3.10
N ALA A 22 6.82 -1.48 4.07
CA ALA A 22 7.16 -2.88 4.32
C ALA A 22 5.91 -3.71 4.71
N PHE A 23 5.07 -3.15 5.57
CA PHE A 23 3.81 -3.76 5.98
C PHE A 23 2.88 -3.99 4.79
N PHE A 24 2.68 -2.99 3.93
CA PHE A 24 1.85 -3.11 2.73
C PHE A 24 2.34 -4.22 1.79
N SER A 25 3.66 -4.28 1.53
CA SER A 25 4.25 -5.35 0.70
C SER A 25 4.03 -6.77 1.25
N LEU A 26 4.00 -6.92 2.58
CA LEU A 26 3.70 -8.19 3.26
C LEU A 26 2.20 -8.47 3.23
N ALA A 27 1.39 -7.48 3.59
CA ALA A 27 -0.06 -7.58 3.72
C ALA A 27 -0.76 -7.86 2.38
N ALA A 28 -0.24 -7.33 1.27
CA ALA A 28 -0.75 -7.60 -0.07
C ALA A 28 -0.66 -9.10 -0.48
N LYS A 29 0.10 -9.91 0.26
CA LYS A 29 0.23 -11.37 0.06
C LYS A 29 -0.42 -12.18 1.18
N ASP A 30 -0.95 -11.52 2.21
CA ASP A 30 -1.59 -12.17 3.34
C ASP A 30 -3.02 -12.58 2.96
N PRO A 31 -3.53 -13.72 3.45
CA PRO A 31 -4.93 -14.10 3.24
C PRO A 31 -5.93 -13.07 3.82
N SER A 32 -5.51 -12.24 4.78
CA SER A 32 -6.34 -11.18 5.34
C SER A 32 -6.31 -9.93 4.45
N ASN A 33 -7.37 -9.76 3.65
CA ASN A 33 -7.61 -8.55 2.87
C ASN A 33 -7.65 -7.27 3.73
N LEU A 34 -8.00 -7.38 5.02
CA LEU A 34 -8.05 -6.24 5.94
C LEU A 34 -6.67 -5.67 6.26
N LEU A 35 -5.62 -6.49 6.25
CA LEU A 35 -4.26 -5.99 6.49
C LEU A 35 -3.79 -5.13 5.31
N ALA A 36 -4.04 -5.60 4.07
CA ALA A 36 -3.69 -4.84 2.88
C ALA A 36 -4.47 -3.53 2.78
N HIS A 37 -5.76 -3.58 3.13
CA HIS A 37 -6.61 -2.39 3.29
C HIS A 37 -6.01 -1.40 4.28
N GLU A 38 -5.79 -1.78 5.54
CA GLU A 38 -5.31 -0.85 6.56
C GLU A 38 -3.92 -0.28 6.24
N ALA A 39 -3.06 -1.09 5.63
CA ALA A 39 -1.76 -0.64 5.16
C ALA A 39 -1.88 0.39 4.02
N ALA A 40 -2.76 0.16 3.03
CA ALA A 40 -3.02 1.13 1.96
C ALA A 40 -3.61 2.44 2.50
N PHE A 41 -4.59 2.34 3.40
CA PHE A 41 -5.20 3.48 4.09
C PHE A 41 -4.12 4.34 4.76
N ALA A 42 -3.26 3.72 5.57
CA ALA A 42 -2.19 4.43 6.27
C ALA A 42 -1.22 5.14 5.31
N LEU A 43 -0.83 4.51 4.20
CA LEU A 43 0.01 5.13 3.18
C LEU A 43 -0.66 6.34 2.51
N GLY A 44 -1.97 6.23 2.24
CA GLY A 44 -2.80 7.33 1.73
C GLY A 44 -2.84 8.52 2.69
N GLN A 45 -3.13 8.27 3.96
CA GLN A 45 -3.18 9.31 5.01
C GLN A 45 -1.82 9.98 5.24
N MET A 46 -0.73 9.24 5.07
CA MET A 46 0.64 9.77 5.17
C MET A 46 1.08 10.53 3.92
N GLN A 47 0.29 10.52 2.85
CA GLN A 47 0.62 11.06 1.54
C GLN A 47 1.98 10.54 1.01
N ASP A 48 2.25 9.25 1.23
CA ASP A 48 3.54 8.64 0.93
C ASP A 48 3.72 8.38 -0.58
N ALA A 49 4.29 9.35 -1.28
CA ALA A 49 4.54 9.26 -2.71
C ALA A 49 5.48 8.11 -3.11
N GLU A 50 6.33 7.62 -2.20
CA GLU A 50 7.20 6.48 -2.49
C GLU A 50 6.43 5.15 -2.55
N ALA A 51 5.22 5.10 -1.99
CA ALA A 51 4.37 3.91 -2.02
C ALA A 51 3.59 3.75 -3.34
N ILE A 52 3.54 4.79 -4.18
CA ILE A 52 2.74 4.81 -5.42
C ILE A 52 3.05 3.63 -6.34
N PRO A 53 4.31 3.24 -6.61
CA PRO A 53 4.58 2.10 -7.48
C PRO A 53 3.95 0.81 -6.98
N ASP A 54 3.98 0.57 -5.67
CA ASP A 54 3.40 -0.61 -5.05
C ASP A 54 1.87 -0.55 -5.06
N LEU A 55 1.29 0.60 -4.73
CA LEU A 55 -0.16 0.84 -4.80
C LEU A 55 -0.68 0.61 -6.24
N VAL A 56 0.01 1.13 -7.26
CA VAL A 56 -0.36 0.94 -8.67
C VAL A 56 -0.24 -0.53 -9.09
N ALA A 57 0.76 -1.25 -8.58
CA ALA A 57 0.91 -2.68 -8.85
C ALA A 57 -0.29 -3.47 -8.29
N VAL A 58 -0.70 -3.17 -7.06
CA VAL A 58 -1.86 -3.79 -6.40
C VAL A 58 -3.18 -3.40 -7.09
N LEU A 59 -3.33 -2.15 -7.51
CA LEU A 59 -4.53 -1.68 -8.23
C LEU A 59 -4.76 -2.44 -9.56
N LYS A 60 -3.69 -2.90 -10.20
CA LYS A 60 -3.75 -3.65 -11.47
C LYS A 60 -4.01 -5.14 -11.28
N ASP A 61 -4.02 -5.64 -10.05
CA ASP A 61 -4.31 -7.04 -9.75
C ASP A 61 -5.81 -7.25 -9.49
N PHE A 62 -6.53 -7.58 -10.56
CA PHE A 62 -7.97 -7.86 -10.50
C PHE A 62 -8.33 -9.17 -9.79
N SER A 63 -7.35 -9.94 -9.31
CA SER A 63 -7.62 -11.13 -8.49
C SER A 63 -7.86 -10.81 -7.02
N LEU A 64 -7.51 -9.59 -6.57
CA LEU A 64 -7.64 -9.16 -5.19
C LEU A 64 -9.09 -8.88 -4.80
N HIS A 65 -9.35 -8.95 -3.50
CA HIS A 65 -10.66 -8.64 -2.96
C HIS A 65 -11.04 -7.16 -3.20
N PRO A 66 -12.30 -6.85 -3.57
CA PRO A 66 -12.72 -5.47 -3.89
C PRO A 66 -12.44 -4.42 -2.80
N ILE A 67 -12.38 -4.84 -1.53
CA ILE A 67 -12.05 -3.94 -0.42
C ILE A 67 -10.61 -3.38 -0.50
N VAL A 68 -9.67 -4.19 -0.98
CA VAL A 68 -8.27 -3.76 -1.16
C VAL A 68 -8.18 -2.81 -2.35
N PHE A 69 -8.93 -3.09 -3.41
CA PHE A 69 -9.03 -2.21 -4.57
C PHE A 69 -9.55 -0.82 -4.20
N HIS A 70 -10.65 -0.77 -3.45
CA HIS A 70 -11.24 0.49 -2.97
C HIS A 70 -10.20 1.33 -2.22
N GLU A 71 -9.50 0.72 -1.27
CA GLU A 71 -8.59 1.43 -0.40
C GLU A 71 -7.31 1.88 -1.11
N VAL A 72 -6.77 1.05 -2.00
CA VAL A 72 -5.61 1.42 -2.84
C VAL A 72 -5.97 2.57 -3.79
N ALA A 73 -7.18 2.55 -4.34
CA ALA A 73 -7.66 3.65 -5.18
C ALA A 73 -7.80 4.95 -4.37
N GLU A 74 -8.39 4.88 -3.18
CA GLU A 74 -8.51 6.02 -2.27
C GLU A 74 -7.13 6.55 -1.86
N ALA A 75 -6.20 5.68 -1.49
CA ALA A 75 -4.84 6.05 -1.12
C ALA A 75 -4.11 6.79 -2.25
N LEU A 76 -4.21 6.30 -3.49
CA LEU A 76 -3.64 6.97 -4.67
C LEU A 76 -4.28 8.35 -4.93
N GLY A 77 -5.58 8.50 -4.65
CA GLY A 77 -6.27 9.78 -4.68
C GLY A 77 -5.77 10.74 -3.60
N ALA A 78 -5.63 10.25 -2.36
CA ALA A 78 -5.18 11.02 -1.19
C ALA A 78 -3.74 11.53 -1.32
N ILE A 79 -2.85 10.74 -1.93
CA ILE A 79 -1.47 11.15 -2.21
C ILE A 79 -1.42 12.27 -3.27
N GLY A 80 -2.43 12.38 -4.13
CA GLY A 80 -2.62 13.56 -5.00
C GLY A 80 -1.73 13.61 -6.24
N MET A 81 -1.46 12.46 -6.89
CA MET A 81 -0.74 12.45 -8.17
C MET A 81 -1.69 12.56 -9.37
N GLU A 82 -1.59 13.63 -10.17
CA GLU A 82 -2.36 13.76 -11.44
C GLU A 82 -2.22 12.53 -12.36
N LYS A 83 -1.07 11.84 -12.31
CA LYS A 83 -0.83 10.62 -13.11
C LYS A 83 -1.65 9.41 -12.66
N SER A 84 -2.35 9.46 -11.52
CA SER A 84 -3.27 8.40 -11.10
C SER A 84 -4.65 8.53 -11.76
N ILE A 85 -5.01 9.70 -12.31
CA ILE A 85 -6.30 9.95 -12.94
C ILE A 85 -6.63 8.90 -14.03
N PRO A 86 -5.72 8.54 -14.96
CA PRO A 86 -6.00 7.53 -15.97
C PRO A 86 -6.15 6.10 -15.42
N LEU A 87 -5.81 5.84 -14.15
CA LEU A 87 -5.97 4.53 -13.53
C LEU A 87 -7.41 4.29 -13.02
N PHE A 88 -8.22 5.34 -12.94
CA PHE A 88 -9.60 5.29 -12.44
C PHE A 88 -10.65 5.35 -13.56
N CYS A 89 -10.23 5.28 -14.83
CA CYS A 89 -11.07 5.26 -16.02
C CYS A 89 -10.99 3.89 -16.70
#